data_AF-B4GK49-F1
#
_entry.id   AF-B4GK49-F1
#
_cell.length_a   1.000
_cell.length_b   1.000
_cell.length_c   1.000
_cell.angle_alpha   90.00
_cell.angle_beta   90.00
_cell.angle_gamma   90.00
#
_symmetry.space_group_name_H-M   'P 1'
#
loop_
_entity.id
_entity.type
_entity.pdbx_description
1 polymer ?
#
loop_
_entity_poly.entity_id
_entity_poly.type
_entity_poly.pdbx_seq_one_letter_code
_entity_poly.pdbx_strand_id
1 'polypeptide(L)' 'MSRAGHRGDIRVIDLRGDSGDEAEECSNAVLCPICYEHLPNEGPVATICGHLFCFKGLRNWVRISSAFPLCR' A
#
# COMPACT_ATOMS: atom_id res chain seq x y z
N MET A 1 10.76 51.90 -4.23
CA MET A 1 11.32 50.63 -3.71
C MET A 1 10.74 49.50 -4.53
N SER A 2 11.42 49.11 -5.62
CA SER A 2 10.89 48.15 -6.60
C SER A 2 11.66 46.83 -6.50
N ARG A 3 10.96 45.74 -6.18
CA ARG A 3 11.54 44.39 -6.03
C ARG A 3 11.48 43.68 -7.39
N ALA A 4 12.63 43.40 -7.98
CA ALA A 4 12.74 42.53 -9.15
C ALA A 4 13.72 41.39 -8.81
N GLY A 5 13.18 40.22 -8.46
CA GLY A 5 13.95 38.99 -8.27
C GLY A 5 14.07 38.26 -9.61
N HIS A 6 15.28 38.11 -10.13
CA HIS A 6 15.55 37.48 -11.42
C HIS A 6 15.87 35.97 -11.25
N ARG A 7 15.00 35.18 -11.88
CA ARG A 7 15.12 33.83 -12.48
C ARG A 7 16.16 32.85 -11.92
N GLY A 8 15.64 31.74 -11.37
CA GLY A 8 16.34 30.46 -11.38
C GLY A 8 16.10 29.75 -12.71
N ASP A 9 17.18 29.34 -13.38
CA ASP A 9 17.13 28.47 -14.55
C ASP A 9 17.19 27.01 -14.09
N ILE A 10 16.01 26.44 -13.79
CA ILE A 10 15.87 25.00 -13.61
C ILE A 10 15.32 24.45 -14.92
N ARG A 11 16.07 23.51 -15.50
CA ARG A 11 15.82 22.90 -16.81
C ARG A 11 14.43 22.27 -16.84
N VAL A 12 13.60 22.75 -17.78
CA VAL A 12 12.31 22.15 -18.12
C VAL A 12 12.59 20.81 -18.80
N ILE A 13 12.13 19.71 -18.21
CA ILE A 13 12.10 18.41 -18.86
C ILE A 13 10.74 18.32 -19.57
N ASP A 14 10.74 18.41 -20.90
CA ASP A 14 9.55 18.18 -21.72
C ASP A 14 9.30 16.67 -21.83
N LEU A 15 8.36 16.17 -21.03
CA LEU A 15 7.89 14.79 -21.06
C LEU A 15 6.56 14.73 -21.81
N ARG A 16 6.55 15.06 -23.11
CA ARG A 16 5.47 14.62 -24.01
C ARG A 16 5.55 13.11 -24.22
N GLY A 17 5.08 12.37 -23.22
CA GLY A 17 4.63 10.99 -23.34
C GLY A 17 3.11 10.98 -23.44
N ASP A 18 2.59 11.04 -24.66
CA ASP A 18 1.19 10.81 -24.99
C ASP A 18 1.03 9.35 -25.41
N SER A 19 0.43 8.51 -24.57
CA SER A 19 -0.33 7.31 -24.97
C SER A 19 -0.93 6.61 -23.73
N GLY A 20 -2.25 6.56 -23.65
CA GLY A 20 -3.00 5.58 -22.86
C GLY A 20 -3.44 6.05 -21.48
N ASP A 21 -4.58 6.71 -21.45
CA ASP A 21 -5.59 6.53 -20.42
C ASP A 21 -5.83 5.03 -20.14
N GLU A 22 -5.31 4.56 -19.01
CA GLU A 22 -6.08 3.95 -17.93
C GLU A 22 -5.27 4.29 -16.68
N ALA A 23 -5.83 5.09 -15.78
CA ALA A 23 -5.26 5.21 -14.45
C ALA A 23 -5.34 3.83 -13.80
N GLU A 24 -4.27 3.04 -13.92
CA GLU A 24 -4.00 1.95 -12.98
C GLU A 24 -3.72 2.65 -11.65
N GLU A 25 -4.80 3.06 -10.99
CA GLU A 25 -4.81 3.39 -9.59
C GLU A 25 -4.32 2.11 -8.93
N CYS A 26 -3.01 2.05 -8.68
CA CYS A 26 -2.36 1.07 -7.85
C CYS A 26 -2.99 1.22 -6.48
N SER A 27 -4.21 0.69 -6.35
CA SER A 27 -4.84 0.37 -5.09
C SER A 27 -3.73 -0.34 -4.35
N ASN A 28 -3.20 0.30 -3.32
CA ASN A 28 -2.18 -0.23 -2.42
C ASN A 28 -2.83 -1.38 -1.64
N ALA A 29 -3.30 -2.39 -2.36
CA ALA A 29 -4.14 -3.43 -1.86
C ALA A 29 -3.20 -4.41 -1.19
N VAL A 30 -3.15 -4.30 0.13
CA VAL A 30 -2.32 -5.14 0.97
C VAL A 30 -2.83 -6.57 0.88
N LEU A 31 -1.95 -7.54 0.61
CA LEU A 31 -2.32 -8.95 0.55
C LEU A 31 -2.26 -9.58 1.95
N CYS A 32 -3.16 -10.53 2.21
CA CYS A 32 -3.11 -11.36 3.40
C CYS A 32 -1.93 -12.32 3.32
N PRO A 33 -0.99 -12.33 4.27
CA PRO A 33 0.17 -13.21 4.23
C PRO A 33 -0.14 -14.70 4.52
N ILE A 34 -1.38 -15.05 4.86
CA ILE A 34 -1.82 -16.44 5.08
C ILE A 34 -2.41 -17.05 3.81
N CYS A 35 -3.31 -16.34 3.11
CA CYS A 35 -4.01 -16.85 1.92
C CYS A 35 -3.61 -16.18 0.61
N TYR A 36 -2.78 -15.14 0.65
CA TYR A 36 -2.34 -14.35 -0.50
C TYR A 36 -3.47 -13.66 -1.29
N GLU A 37 -4.66 -13.57 -0.70
CA GLU A 37 -5.79 -12.80 -1.23
C GLU A 37 -5.70 -11.34 -0.76
N HIS A 38 -6.32 -10.43 -1.50
CA HIS A 38 -6.42 -9.01 -1.11
C HIS A 38 -7.13 -8.87 0.25
N LEU A 39 -6.54 -8.09 1.16
CA LEU A 39 -7.23 -7.69 2.36
C LEU A 39 -8.45 -6.84 1.98
N PRO A 40 -9.60 -7.03 2.63
CA PRO A 40 -10.74 -6.17 2.40
C PRO A 40 -10.38 -4.75 2.84
N ASN A 41 -10.80 -3.75 2.06
CA ASN A 41 -10.62 -2.34 2.42
C ASN A 41 -11.23 -2.01 3.79
N GLU A 42 -12.27 -2.72 4.18
CA GLU A 42 -12.91 -2.62 5.49
C GLU A 42 -12.77 -3.94 6.25
N GLY A 43 -12.35 -3.85 7.52
CA GLY A 43 -12.26 -4.99 8.42
C GLY A 43 -11.08 -5.96 8.26
N PRO A 44 -9.85 -5.53 7.87
CA PRO A 44 -8.68 -6.36 8.12
C PRO A 44 -8.47 -6.50 9.63
N VAL A 45 -7.94 -7.65 10.06
CA VAL A 45 -7.70 -7.92 11.49
C VAL A 45 -6.24 -7.67 11.80
N ALA A 46 -5.97 -6.78 12.74
CA ALA A 46 -4.64 -6.56 13.30
C ALA A 46 -4.44 -7.43 14.55
N THR A 47 -3.27 -8.08 14.66
CA THR A 47 -2.85 -8.76 15.90
C THR A 47 -2.19 -7.78 16.86
N ILE A 48 -1.99 -8.18 18.12
CA ILE A 48 -1.28 -7.36 19.11
C ILE A 48 0.18 -7.08 18.73
N CYS A 49 0.81 -7.91 17.90
CA CYS A 49 2.13 -7.65 17.33
C CYS A 49 2.09 -6.74 16.08
N GLY A 50 0.92 -6.20 15.70
CA GLY A 50 0.76 -5.23 14.62
C GLY A 50 0.62 -5.82 13.22
N HIS A 51 0.56 -7.14 13.07
CA HIS A 51 0.42 -7.79 11.78
C HIS A 51 -1.03 -7.85 11.30
N LEU A 52 -1.24 -7.62 10.00
CA LEU A 52 -2.56 -7.56 9.36
C LEU A 52 -2.87 -8.84 8.58
N PHE A 53 -4.09 -9.35 8.74
CA PHE A 53 -4.58 -10.55 8.08
C PHE A 53 -6.06 -10.43 7.72
N CYS A 54 -6.54 -11.26 6.78
CA CYS A 54 -7.98 -11.44 6.60
C CYS A 54 -8.52 -12.29 7.76
N PHE A 55 -9.76 -12.02 8.18
CA PHE A 55 -10.38 -12.74 9.30
C PHE A 55 -10.39 -14.27 9.09
N LYS A 56 -10.71 -14.71 7.86
CA LYS A 56 -10.75 -16.13 7.49
C LYS A 56 -9.38 -16.81 7.68
N GLY A 57 -8.31 -16.16 7.19
CA GLY A 57 -6.94 -16.68 7.29
C GLY A 57 -6.50 -16.79 8.74
N LEU A 58 -6.65 -15.71 9.51
CA LEU A 58 -6.25 -15.70 10.92
C LEU A 58 -7.06 -16.69 11.76
N ARG A 59 -8.39 -16.77 11.56
CA ARG A 59 -9.26 -17.72 12.26
C ARG A 59 -8.86 -19.17 12.00
N ASN A 60 -8.48 -19.52 10.79
CA ASN A 60 -8.03 -20.88 10.48
C ASN A 60 -6.67 -21.17 11.11
N TRP A 61 -5.76 -20.19 11.13
CA TRP A 61 -4.42 -20.35 11.71
C TRP A 61 -4.46 -20.61 13.21
N VAL A 62 -5.23 -19.82 13.97
CA VAL A 62 -5.31 -19.97 15.44
C VAL A 62 -5.92 -21.30 15.90
N ARG A 63 -6.57 -22.04 14.99
CA ARG A 63 -7.08 -23.40 15.27
C ARG A 63 -5.99 -24.47 15.20
N ILE A 64 -4.91 -24.23 14.47
CA ILE A 64 -3.83 -25.20 14.23
C ILE A 64 -2.53 -24.82 14.94
N SER A 65 -2.35 -23.54 15.29
CA SER A 65 -1.15 -23.02 15.94
C SER A 65 -1.51 -21.97 16.99
N SER A 66 -0.82 -21.99 18.13
CA SER A 66 -0.90 -20.97 19.17
C SER A 66 0.07 -19.80 18.95
N ALA A 67 0.94 -19.89 17.93
CA ALA A 67 1.91 -18.86 17.58
C ALA A 67 1.43 -18.03 16.38
N PHE A 68 1.77 -16.73 16.35
CA PHE A 68 1.43 -15.88 15.22
C PHE A 68 2.29 -16.22 13.99
N PRO A 69 1.74 -16.16 12.76
CA PRO A 69 2.46 -16.56 11.54
C PRO A 69 3.74 -15.75 11.25
N LEU A 70 3.82 -14.53 11.78
CA LEU A 70 4.86 -13.55 11.44
C LEU A 70 5.70 -13.09 12.63
N CYS A 71 5.34 -13.48 13.86
CA CYS A 71 6.05 -13.06 15.08
C CYS A 71 7.06 -14.17 15.43
N ARG A 72 8.33 -13.79 15.67
CA ARG A 72 9.43 -14.68 16.08
C ARG A 72 9.64 -14.60 17.58
#